data_AF-A0A528FAF8-F1
#
_entry.id   AF-A0A528FAF8-F1
#
_cell.length_a   1.000
_cell.length_b   1.000
_cell.length_c   1.000
_cell.angle_alpha   90.00
_cell.angle_beta   90.00
_cell.angle_gamma   90.00
#
_symmetry.space_group_name_H-M   'P 1'
#
loop_
_entity.id
_entity.type
_entity.pdbx_description
1 polymer ?
#
loop_
_entity_poly.entity_id
_entity_poly.type
_entity_poly.pdbx_seq_one_letter_code
_entity_poly.pdbx_strand_id
1 'polypeptide(L)'
;MTNPAAGSWTTLIDDILDGRWTNPETGKKAVVPYERIVIEESLEGRAADLVSELDLGERFTVVADAATYDALGERVARELKALGPVDVLILDHPHADMANVESLAVKLADADAVVAVGSGTINDLCKFVTGRNERRYCVFGTAGSMNGYTSTTASITLESGLKVSLPSHAPSGFFVDLGVSAAAPTYLAAAGFGDCLCRSVAQIDWWMSHRLLGTAYHQVPFLIQEKDEAALNERAAKLAEHDIEANGYLYRVLTLCGLGISFTGVSNHGSMGEHQISHYIDCFAGERHPGTLHGTQVGVASLTMARLQQAMLASDQPPLVKATKIDPDDMVRRMSPAVAAQCLDELKKKAFDENAAAAFNERLQEVWPTLRQELKQFMVPVGEMQRLLKSTGGPISAAELGTPADFYREAVVHCREMRNRFSFLDIAADAGMLEDFARGEA
;
A
#
# COMPACT_ATOMS: atom_id res chain seq x y z
N MET A 1 -26.16 0.03 5.04
CA MET A 1 -25.10 -0.59 5.84
C MET A 1 -24.85 0.29 7.05
N THR A 2 -25.31 -0.16 8.21
CA THR A 2 -25.09 0.47 9.54
C THR A 2 -23.62 0.40 9.91
N ASN A 3 -23.11 1.30 10.77
CA ASN A 3 -21.81 1.10 11.41
C ASN A 3 -21.77 -0.32 12.03
N PRO A 4 -20.62 -1.00 12.03
CA PRO A 4 -20.51 -2.27 12.72
C PRO A 4 -21.02 -2.09 14.15
N ALA A 5 -21.93 -2.97 14.59
CA ALA A 5 -22.29 -3.03 15.99
C ALA A 5 -21.00 -3.28 16.78
N ALA A 6 -20.82 -2.55 17.89
CA ALA A 6 -19.64 -2.70 18.74
C ALA A 6 -19.35 -4.20 18.98
N GLY A 7 -18.23 -4.70 18.45
CA GLY A 7 -17.78 -6.09 18.57
C GLY A 7 -17.72 -6.94 17.30
N SER A 8 -18.19 -6.50 16.12
CA SER A 8 -17.96 -7.26 14.87
C SER A 8 -17.10 -6.46 13.89
N TRP A 9 -15.79 -6.66 13.94
CA TRP A 9 -14.82 -6.00 13.06
C TRP A 9 -14.86 -6.50 11.61
N THR A 10 -15.54 -7.61 11.33
CA THR A 10 -15.43 -8.30 10.04
C THR A 10 -16.75 -8.41 9.27
N THR A 11 -17.88 -7.87 9.72
CA THR A 11 -19.20 -8.13 9.07
C THR A 11 -19.21 -8.04 7.53
N LEU A 12 -18.73 -6.93 6.96
CA LEU A 12 -18.64 -6.77 5.49
C LEU A 12 -17.57 -7.67 4.86
N ILE A 13 -16.46 -7.89 5.57
CA ILE A 13 -15.37 -8.77 5.14
C ILE A 13 -15.89 -10.21 5.07
N ASP A 14 -16.63 -10.67 6.07
CA ASP A 14 -17.26 -12.00 6.10
C ASP A 14 -18.28 -12.17 4.97
N ASP A 15 -19.12 -11.14 4.72
CA ASP A 15 -20.04 -11.18 3.58
C ASP A 15 -19.32 -11.29 2.23
N ILE A 16 -18.14 -10.67 2.09
CA ILE A 16 -17.27 -10.78 0.91
C ILE A 16 -16.67 -12.19 0.80
N LEU A 17 -16.09 -12.71 1.88
CA LEU A 17 -15.47 -14.04 1.93
C LEU A 17 -16.47 -15.15 1.62
N ASP A 18 -17.67 -15.08 2.20
CA ASP A 18 -18.73 -16.08 2.02
C ASP A 18 -19.45 -15.97 0.67
N GLY A 19 -19.07 -15.02 -0.20
CA GLY A 19 -19.74 -14.76 -1.47
C GLY A 19 -21.21 -14.34 -1.30
N ARG A 20 -21.53 -13.69 -0.16
CA ARG A 20 -22.86 -13.10 0.14
C ARG A 20 -22.96 -11.67 -0.38
N TRP A 21 -21.84 -10.94 -0.42
CA TRP A 21 -21.77 -9.62 -0.98
C TRP A 21 -21.75 -9.63 -2.51
N THR A 22 -22.50 -8.70 -3.12
CA THR A 22 -22.60 -8.55 -4.57
C THR A 22 -21.97 -7.23 -4.97
N ASN A 23 -21.01 -7.29 -5.90
CA ASN A 23 -20.37 -6.10 -6.45
C ASN A 23 -21.41 -5.24 -7.19
N PRO A 24 -21.65 -4.00 -6.73
CA PRO A 24 -22.68 -3.14 -7.32
C PRO A 24 -22.37 -2.70 -8.75
N GLU A 25 -21.10 -2.70 -9.17
CA GLU A 25 -20.70 -2.33 -10.53
C GLU A 25 -20.93 -3.45 -11.54
N THR A 26 -20.76 -4.70 -11.11
CA THR A 26 -20.79 -5.86 -12.02
C THR A 26 -22.01 -6.76 -11.84
N GLY A 27 -22.74 -6.61 -10.73
CA GLY A 27 -23.84 -7.51 -10.34
C GLY A 27 -23.39 -8.93 -9.99
N LYS A 28 -22.07 -9.17 -9.91
CA LYS A 28 -21.49 -10.48 -9.60
C LYS A 28 -21.15 -10.58 -8.11
N LYS A 29 -21.21 -11.80 -7.57
CA LYS A 29 -20.70 -12.09 -6.23
C LYS A 29 -19.19 -11.89 -6.17
N ALA A 30 -18.70 -11.40 -5.03
CA ALA A 30 -17.26 -11.33 -4.77
C ALA A 30 -16.64 -12.73 -4.79
N VAL A 31 -15.44 -12.82 -5.35
CA VAL A 31 -14.56 -13.99 -5.23
C VAL A 31 -13.21 -13.46 -4.80
N VAL A 32 -12.73 -13.92 -3.66
CA VAL A 32 -11.45 -13.49 -3.09
C VAL A 32 -10.66 -14.73 -2.68
N PRO A 33 -9.32 -14.68 -2.70
CA PRO A 33 -8.46 -15.85 -2.46
C PRO A 33 -8.25 -16.18 -0.98
N TYR A 34 -8.97 -15.53 -0.06
CA TYR A 34 -8.85 -15.73 1.38
C TYR A 34 -9.95 -16.68 1.86
N GLU A 35 -9.61 -17.57 2.78
CA GLU A 35 -10.59 -18.47 3.40
C GLU A 35 -11.09 -17.90 4.72
N ARG A 36 -10.20 -17.24 5.48
CA ARG A 36 -10.53 -16.61 6.76
C ARG A 36 -9.82 -15.28 6.95
N ILE A 37 -10.56 -14.27 7.41
CA ILE A 37 -9.99 -13.03 7.95
C ILE A 37 -10.66 -12.79 9.30
N VAL A 38 -9.85 -12.68 10.36
CA VAL A 38 -10.34 -12.44 11.72
C VAL A 38 -9.64 -11.25 12.31
N ILE A 39 -10.41 -10.28 12.79
CA ILE A 39 -9.93 -9.10 13.50
C ILE A 39 -10.71 -9.06 14.81
N GLU A 40 -10.03 -9.17 15.94
CA GLU A 40 -10.66 -9.29 17.26
C GLU A 40 -9.87 -8.51 18.29
N GLU A 41 -10.52 -8.11 19.39
CA GLU A 41 -9.82 -7.46 20.51
C GLU A 41 -8.72 -8.36 21.09
N SER A 42 -8.97 -9.68 21.15
CA SER A 42 -7.96 -10.67 21.47
C SER A 42 -8.19 -12.00 20.75
N LEU A 43 -7.09 -12.66 20.40
CA LEU A 43 -7.05 -14.03 19.85
C LEU A 43 -6.49 -15.05 20.86
N GLU A 44 -6.40 -14.71 22.14
CA GLU A 44 -5.89 -15.62 23.17
C GLU A 44 -6.65 -16.96 23.18
N GLY A 45 -5.90 -18.07 23.09
CA GLY A 45 -6.46 -19.42 23.07
C GLY A 45 -7.14 -19.83 21.76
N ARG A 46 -7.14 -18.98 20.73
CA ARG A 46 -7.84 -19.23 19.46
C ARG A 46 -6.90 -19.59 18.30
N ALA A 47 -5.59 -19.50 18.44
CA ALA A 47 -4.68 -19.67 17.30
C ALA A 47 -4.75 -21.08 16.70
N ALA A 48 -4.88 -22.11 17.54
CA ALA A 48 -5.06 -23.49 17.08
C ALA A 48 -6.37 -23.67 16.30
N ASP A 49 -7.49 -23.19 16.84
CA ASP A 49 -8.79 -23.30 16.17
C ASP A 49 -8.75 -22.60 14.80
N LEU A 50 -8.26 -21.36 14.75
CA LEU A 50 -8.16 -20.57 13.52
C LEU A 50 -7.29 -21.24 12.45
N VAL A 51 -6.16 -21.83 12.83
CA VAL A 51 -5.26 -22.52 11.89
C VAL A 51 -5.82 -23.87 11.47
N SER A 52 -6.51 -24.60 12.36
CA SER A 52 -7.11 -25.89 12.05
C SER A 52 -8.20 -25.81 10.97
N GLU A 53 -8.96 -24.71 10.93
CA GLU A 53 -10.00 -24.47 9.93
C GLU A 53 -9.44 -24.32 8.49
N LEU A 54 -8.15 -24.04 8.35
CA LEU A 54 -7.51 -23.82 7.04
C LEU A 54 -6.95 -25.11 6.42
N ASP A 55 -6.82 -26.20 7.19
CA ASP A 55 -6.24 -27.47 6.70
C ASP A 55 -4.87 -27.27 5.99
N LEU A 56 -3.92 -26.59 6.66
CA LEU A 56 -2.60 -26.25 6.09
C LEU A 56 -1.60 -27.42 6.11
N GLY A 57 -1.82 -28.43 6.95
CA GLY A 57 -0.91 -29.57 7.15
C GLY A 57 -0.83 -30.01 8.61
N GLU A 58 0.06 -30.97 8.89
CA GLU A 58 0.18 -31.62 10.21
C GLU A 58 1.42 -31.14 11.01
N ARG A 59 2.37 -30.46 10.36
CA ARG A 59 3.57 -29.88 10.99
C ARG A 59 3.69 -28.40 10.65
N PHE A 60 3.87 -27.58 11.68
CA PHE A 60 3.82 -26.12 11.55
C PHE A 60 5.21 -25.51 11.74
N THR A 61 5.55 -24.53 10.92
CA THR A 61 6.70 -23.66 11.16
C THR A 61 6.23 -22.24 11.40
N VAL A 62 6.41 -21.75 12.63
CA VAL A 62 6.15 -20.36 13.01
C VAL A 62 7.36 -19.51 12.62
N VAL A 63 7.16 -18.52 11.76
CA VAL A 63 8.20 -17.60 11.30
C VAL A 63 7.95 -16.22 11.86
N ALA A 64 8.92 -15.68 12.59
CA ALA A 64 8.85 -14.37 13.25
C ALA A 64 10.23 -13.70 13.26
N ASP A 65 10.31 -12.43 13.65
CA ASP A 65 11.53 -11.83 14.19
C ASP A 65 11.48 -11.83 15.73
N ALA A 66 12.54 -11.38 16.40
CA ALA A 66 12.60 -11.38 17.87
C ALA A 66 11.45 -10.59 18.51
N ALA A 67 11.16 -9.38 18.01
CA ALA A 67 10.14 -8.51 18.59
C ALA A 67 8.72 -9.07 18.40
N THR A 68 8.45 -9.65 17.24
CA THR A 68 7.15 -10.24 16.89
C THR A 68 6.95 -11.61 17.51
N TYR A 69 8.03 -12.35 17.77
CA TYR A 69 8.00 -13.56 18.57
C TYR A 69 7.59 -13.26 20.02
N ASP A 70 8.23 -12.26 20.63
CA ASP A 70 7.91 -11.82 21.99
C ASP A 70 6.49 -11.26 22.09
N ALA A 71 6.03 -10.51 21.09
CA ALA A 71 4.70 -9.91 21.08
C ALA A 71 3.56 -10.92 20.87
N LEU A 72 3.77 -11.94 20.02
CA LEU A 72 2.70 -12.89 19.63
C LEU A 72 3.19 -14.29 19.26
N GLY A 73 4.39 -14.42 18.70
CA GLY A 73 4.87 -15.69 18.15
C GLY A 73 5.01 -16.80 19.18
N GLU A 74 5.42 -16.51 20.41
CA GLU A 74 5.49 -17.52 21.48
C GLU A 74 4.10 -18.08 21.80
N ARG A 75 3.08 -17.20 21.90
CA ARG A 75 1.69 -17.60 22.16
C ARG A 75 1.16 -18.47 21.04
N VAL A 76 1.32 -18.04 19.79
CA VAL A 76 0.88 -18.79 18.61
C VAL A 76 1.57 -20.16 18.55
N ALA A 77 2.90 -20.20 18.69
CA ALA A 77 3.66 -21.45 18.67
C ALA A 77 3.26 -22.42 19.80
N ARG A 78 2.96 -21.91 20.98
CA ARG A 78 2.47 -22.72 22.11
C ARG A 78 1.10 -23.33 21.82
N GLU A 79 0.15 -22.53 21.32
CA GLU A 79 -1.22 -22.98 21.04
C GLU A 79 -1.25 -24.01 19.90
N LEU A 80 -0.46 -23.81 18.85
CA LEU A 80 -0.40 -24.74 17.70
C LEU A 80 0.10 -26.15 18.05
N LYS A 81 0.78 -26.34 19.19
CA LYS A 81 1.18 -27.68 19.66
C LYS A 81 0.00 -28.63 19.89
N ALA A 82 -1.22 -28.09 20.05
CA ALA A 82 -2.43 -28.90 20.12
C ALA A 82 -2.78 -29.58 18.79
N LEU A 83 -2.32 -29.05 17.65
CA LEU A 83 -2.59 -29.58 16.32
C LEU A 83 -1.50 -30.53 15.83
N GLY A 84 -0.23 -30.30 16.22
CA GLY A 84 0.89 -31.11 15.78
C GLY A 84 2.26 -30.55 16.18
N PRO A 85 3.37 -31.12 15.66
CA PRO A 85 4.72 -30.60 15.88
C PRO A 85 4.86 -29.16 15.38
N VAL A 86 5.52 -28.31 16.16
CA VAL A 86 5.76 -26.89 15.84
C VAL A 86 7.25 -26.59 15.91
N ASP A 87 7.82 -26.17 14.78
CA ASP A 87 9.14 -25.58 14.67
C ASP A 87 9.04 -24.06 14.71
N VAL A 88 10.00 -23.39 15.35
CA VAL A 88 10.05 -21.92 15.46
C VAL A 88 11.29 -21.41 14.74
N LEU A 89 11.09 -20.50 13.81
CA LEU A 89 12.15 -19.82 13.07
C LEU A 89 12.12 -18.32 13.38
N ILE A 90 13.11 -17.86 14.14
CA ILE A 90 13.32 -16.45 14.44
C ILE A 90 14.34 -15.89 13.45
N LEU A 91 13.93 -14.89 12.66
CA LEU A 91 14.78 -14.17 11.72
C LEU A 91 15.50 -13.03 12.44
N ASP A 92 16.78 -12.87 12.13
CA ASP A 92 17.64 -11.82 12.69
C ASP A 92 17.59 -10.58 11.78
N HIS A 93 16.94 -9.52 12.25
CA HIS A 93 16.78 -8.24 11.53
C HIS A 93 16.44 -8.40 10.03
N PRO A 94 15.34 -9.11 9.69
CA PRO A 94 15.04 -9.42 8.31
C PRO A 94 14.72 -8.16 7.50
N HIS A 95 15.08 -8.20 6.21
CA HIS A 95 14.64 -7.27 5.19
C HIS A 95 13.88 -8.03 4.10
N ALA A 96 12.89 -7.40 3.48
CA ALA A 96 12.12 -7.99 2.39
C ALA A 96 12.94 -7.94 1.09
N ASP A 97 14.02 -8.71 1.02
CA ASP A 97 14.95 -8.76 -0.11
C ASP A 97 15.20 -10.20 -0.59
N MET A 98 15.78 -10.33 -1.77
CA MET A 98 16.06 -11.63 -2.40
C MET A 98 16.98 -12.53 -1.56
N ALA A 99 17.94 -11.96 -0.82
CA ALA A 99 18.85 -12.74 0.02
C ALA A 99 18.12 -13.42 1.19
N ASN A 100 17.23 -12.67 1.86
CA ASN A 100 16.37 -13.20 2.92
C ASN A 100 15.36 -14.20 2.37
N VAL A 101 14.80 -13.96 1.18
CA VAL A 101 13.92 -14.92 0.48
C VAL A 101 14.63 -16.25 0.25
N GLU A 102 15.86 -16.24 -0.28
CA GLU A 102 16.62 -17.46 -0.56
C GLU A 102 17.00 -18.20 0.73
N SER A 103 17.46 -17.46 1.76
CA SER A 103 17.76 -18.03 3.07
C SER A 103 16.53 -18.68 3.70
N LEU A 104 15.38 -18.00 3.64
CA LEU A 104 14.13 -18.49 4.19
C LEU A 104 13.60 -19.71 3.41
N ALA A 105 13.73 -19.72 2.08
CA ALA A 105 13.33 -20.85 1.25
C ALA A 105 14.06 -22.15 1.63
N VAL A 106 15.36 -22.09 1.92
CA VAL A 106 16.13 -23.25 2.38
C VAL A 106 15.64 -23.72 3.75
N LYS A 107 15.40 -22.79 4.68
CA LYS A 107 14.92 -23.11 6.04
C LYS A 107 13.50 -23.68 6.06
N LEU A 108 12.68 -23.33 5.07
CA LEU A 108 11.31 -23.82 4.92
C LEU A 108 11.18 -25.00 3.96
N ALA A 109 12.27 -25.62 3.50
CA ALA A 109 12.20 -26.69 2.50
C ALA A 109 11.28 -27.84 2.93
N ASP A 110 11.41 -28.28 4.19
CA ASP A 110 10.68 -29.41 4.77
C ASP A 110 9.45 -29.00 5.59
N ALA A 111 9.03 -27.73 5.53
CA ALA A 111 7.85 -27.26 6.25
C ALA A 111 6.56 -27.68 5.51
N ASP A 112 5.61 -28.32 6.21
CA ASP A 112 4.29 -28.62 5.66
C ASP A 112 3.42 -27.37 5.64
N ALA A 113 3.28 -26.70 6.80
CA ALA A 113 2.52 -25.47 6.98
C ALA A 113 3.40 -24.32 7.49
N VAL A 114 3.24 -23.13 6.91
CA VAL A 114 3.94 -21.90 7.35
C VAL A 114 2.95 -20.97 8.04
N VAL A 115 3.31 -20.52 9.24
CA VAL A 115 2.55 -19.55 10.03
C VAL A 115 3.43 -18.32 10.23
N ALA A 116 3.17 -17.26 9.47
CA ALA A 116 3.86 -15.99 9.63
C ALA A 116 3.32 -15.27 10.86
N VAL A 117 4.18 -14.79 11.76
CA VAL A 117 3.80 -13.94 12.89
C VAL A 117 4.62 -12.67 12.82
N GLY A 118 4.01 -11.59 12.37
CA GLY A 118 4.72 -10.35 12.14
C GLY A 118 3.94 -9.35 11.30
N SER A 119 4.62 -8.28 10.91
CA SER A 119 4.09 -7.29 9.98
C SER A 119 4.70 -7.45 8.58
N GLY A 120 4.85 -6.35 7.83
CA GLY A 120 5.04 -6.42 6.39
C GLY A 120 6.24 -7.21 5.90
N THR A 121 7.40 -7.09 6.55
CA THR A 121 8.59 -7.85 6.14
C THR A 121 8.41 -9.36 6.31
N ILE A 122 7.97 -9.81 7.49
CA ILE A 122 7.74 -11.24 7.75
C ILE A 122 6.67 -11.78 6.81
N ASN A 123 5.56 -11.04 6.66
CA ASN A 123 4.48 -11.41 5.77
C ASN A 123 4.96 -11.54 4.31
N ASP A 124 5.64 -10.54 3.75
CA ASP A 124 6.07 -10.57 2.35
C ASP A 124 7.14 -11.64 2.09
N LEU A 125 8.06 -11.88 3.02
CA LEU A 125 9.03 -12.98 2.92
C LEU A 125 8.34 -14.34 2.90
N CYS A 126 7.46 -14.61 3.88
CA CYS A 126 6.72 -15.88 3.94
C CYS A 126 5.81 -16.05 2.73
N LYS A 127 5.05 -15.02 2.37
CA LYS A 127 4.16 -14.99 1.19
C LYS A 127 4.92 -15.32 -0.07
N PHE A 128 6.06 -14.68 -0.30
CA PHE A 128 6.82 -14.86 -1.53
C PHE A 128 7.49 -16.23 -1.61
N VAL A 129 8.08 -16.72 -0.50
CA VAL A 129 8.70 -18.06 -0.45
C VAL A 129 7.66 -19.15 -0.67
N THR A 130 6.51 -19.06 0.00
CA THR A 130 5.42 -20.04 -0.12
C THR A 130 4.71 -19.97 -1.47
N GLY A 131 4.62 -18.78 -2.07
CA GLY A 131 4.07 -18.62 -3.42
C GLY A 131 4.92 -19.28 -4.51
N ARG A 132 6.23 -19.43 -4.31
CA ARG A 132 7.13 -20.08 -5.29
C ARG A 132 6.92 -21.59 -5.43
N ASN A 133 6.36 -22.23 -4.42
CA ASN A 133 6.10 -23.67 -4.40
C ASN A 133 4.62 -24.00 -4.15
N GLU A 134 3.72 -23.02 -4.36
CA GLU A 134 2.27 -23.15 -4.18
C GLU A 134 1.87 -23.67 -2.78
N ARG A 135 2.72 -23.45 -1.78
CA ARG A 135 2.45 -23.84 -0.40
C ARG A 135 1.49 -22.83 0.22
N ARG A 136 0.39 -23.31 0.81
CA ARG A 136 -0.56 -22.46 1.55
C ARG A 136 0.07 -21.99 2.87
N TYR A 137 -0.29 -20.80 3.32
CA TYR A 137 0.18 -20.23 4.59
C TYR A 137 -0.89 -19.37 5.23
N CYS A 138 -0.70 -19.02 6.50
CA CYS A 138 -1.48 -17.99 7.18
C CYS A 138 -0.58 -16.99 7.88
N VAL A 139 -1.16 -15.84 8.24
CA VAL A 139 -0.45 -14.75 8.90
C VAL A 139 -1.22 -14.24 10.12
N PHE A 140 -0.51 -14.14 11.24
CA PHE A 140 -0.92 -13.38 12.42
C PHE A 140 -0.24 -12.00 12.37
N GLY A 141 -1.01 -10.99 12.00
CA GLY A 141 -0.53 -9.62 11.88
C GLY A 141 -0.28 -8.99 13.25
N THR A 142 0.94 -8.48 13.47
CA THR A 142 1.33 -7.88 14.77
C THR A 142 1.28 -6.35 14.79
N ALA A 143 1.15 -5.69 13.64
CA ALA A 143 0.97 -4.24 13.56
C ALA A 143 0.33 -3.79 12.23
N GLY A 144 -0.57 -2.80 12.27
CA GLY A 144 -1.21 -2.23 11.08
C GLY A 144 -0.31 -1.22 10.34
N SER A 145 0.77 -1.65 9.68
CA SER A 145 1.74 -0.74 9.04
C SER A 145 1.61 -0.56 7.52
N MET A 146 0.84 -1.41 6.84
CA MET A 146 0.64 -1.42 5.39
C MET A 146 -0.53 -2.35 5.00
N ASN A 147 -1.07 -2.22 3.78
CA ASN A 147 -2.26 -2.95 3.28
C ASN A 147 -1.98 -4.34 2.65
N GLY A 148 -0.73 -4.76 2.57
CA GLY A 148 -0.25 -5.98 1.93
C GLY A 148 -0.53 -7.30 2.66
N TYR A 149 -1.19 -7.31 3.82
CA TYR A 149 -1.71 -8.57 4.39
C TYR A 149 -2.74 -9.24 3.47
N THR A 150 -3.50 -8.41 2.77
CA THR A 150 -4.54 -8.82 1.83
C THR A 150 -4.22 -8.42 0.39
N SER A 151 -2.94 -8.52 0.00
CA SER A 151 -2.54 -8.40 -1.41
C SER A 151 -2.06 -9.73 -1.97
N THR A 152 -2.20 -9.90 -3.29
CA THR A 152 -1.66 -11.02 -4.08
C THR A 152 -0.26 -10.73 -4.63
N THR A 153 0.43 -9.75 -4.06
CA THR A 153 1.80 -9.35 -4.40
C THR A 153 2.67 -9.32 -3.15
N ALA A 154 3.97 -9.45 -3.33
CA ALA A 154 4.96 -9.24 -2.27
C ALA A 154 5.92 -8.13 -2.70
N SER A 155 6.18 -7.16 -1.81
CA SER A 155 7.11 -6.07 -2.09
C SER A 155 8.51 -6.51 -1.70
N ILE A 156 9.30 -6.91 -2.70
CA ILE A 156 10.64 -7.48 -2.54
C ILE A 156 11.69 -6.60 -3.21
N THR A 157 12.79 -6.33 -2.51
CA THR A 157 13.99 -5.70 -3.05
C THR A 157 14.81 -6.73 -3.81
N LEU A 158 15.03 -6.49 -5.11
CA LEU A 158 15.86 -7.31 -5.98
C LEU A 158 17.36 -7.08 -5.71
N GLU A 159 18.22 -7.97 -6.20
CA GLU A 159 19.68 -7.78 -6.17
C GLU A 159 20.14 -6.49 -6.86
N SER A 160 19.36 -5.99 -7.82
CA SER A 160 19.59 -4.71 -8.48
C SER A 160 19.37 -3.48 -7.57
N GLY A 161 18.86 -3.69 -6.35
CA GLY A 161 18.41 -2.64 -5.43
C GLY A 161 16.99 -2.15 -5.71
N LEU A 162 16.36 -2.59 -6.81
CA LEU A 162 15.01 -2.18 -7.16
C LEU A 162 13.99 -2.88 -6.26
N LYS A 163 13.20 -2.11 -5.52
CA LYS A 163 12.03 -2.61 -4.79
C LYS A 163 10.83 -2.71 -5.73
N VAL A 164 10.36 -3.94 -5.94
CA VAL A 164 9.26 -4.23 -6.87
C VAL A 164 8.17 -5.04 -6.17
N SER A 165 6.93 -4.85 -6.63
CA SER A 165 5.81 -5.71 -6.23
C SER A 165 5.81 -6.92 -7.17
N LEU A 166 6.27 -8.07 -6.68
CA LEU A 166 6.30 -9.31 -7.44
C LEU A 166 4.96 -10.05 -7.30
N PRO A 167 4.46 -10.71 -8.37
CA PRO A 167 3.33 -11.62 -8.26
C PRO A 167 3.59 -12.69 -7.19
N SER A 168 2.58 -12.94 -6.37
CA SER A 168 2.62 -13.97 -5.34
C SER A 168 1.19 -14.49 -5.12
N HIS A 169 0.90 -14.98 -3.91
CA HIS A 169 -0.41 -15.50 -3.54
C HIS A 169 -0.91 -14.89 -2.22
N ALA A 170 -2.21 -14.99 -1.97
CA ALA A 170 -2.80 -14.51 -0.73
C ALA A 170 -2.61 -15.54 0.39
N PRO A 171 -2.52 -15.10 1.67
CA PRO A 171 -2.65 -16.03 2.78
C PRO A 171 -4.03 -16.70 2.78
N SER A 172 -4.09 -17.99 3.11
CA SER A 172 -5.35 -18.70 3.37
C SER A 172 -6.08 -18.08 4.56
N GLY A 173 -5.33 -17.67 5.60
CA GLY A 173 -5.87 -17.01 6.79
C GLY A 173 -5.10 -15.75 7.18
N PHE A 174 -5.81 -14.68 7.52
CA PHE A 174 -5.26 -13.45 8.08
C PHE A 174 -5.91 -13.13 9.42
N PHE A 175 -5.11 -13.12 10.49
CA PHE A 175 -5.59 -13.02 11.86
C PHE A 175 -4.94 -11.84 12.58
N VAL A 176 -5.75 -11.03 13.27
CA VAL A 176 -5.31 -9.84 14.00
C VAL A 176 -5.84 -9.88 15.42
N ASP A 177 -4.90 -9.84 16.38
CA ASP A 177 -5.19 -9.51 17.78
C ASP A 177 -4.97 -8.00 17.95
N LEU A 178 -6.06 -7.26 18.12
CA LEU A 178 -5.99 -5.80 18.21
C LEU A 178 -5.33 -5.33 19.51
N GLY A 179 -5.37 -6.11 20.59
CA GLY A 179 -4.61 -5.83 21.80
C GLY A 179 -3.10 -5.84 21.54
N VAL A 180 -2.62 -6.84 20.81
CA VAL A 180 -1.22 -6.92 20.37
C VAL A 180 -0.87 -5.77 19.42
N SER A 181 -1.68 -5.53 18.39
CA SER A 181 -1.39 -4.45 17.44
C SER A 181 -1.44 -3.07 18.09
N ALA A 182 -2.39 -2.83 18.99
CA ALA A 182 -2.48 -1.57 19.70
C ALA A 182 -1.25 -1.36 20.59
N ALA A 183 -0.67 -2.41 21.17
CA ALA A 183 0.56 -2.34 21.95
C ALA A 183 1.85 -2.21 21.12
N ALA A 184 1.78 -2.39 19.80
CA ALA A 184 2.93 -2.22 18.91
C ALA A 184 3.43 -0.75 18.91
N PRO A 185 4.70 -0.50 18.53
CA PRO A 185 5.21 0.86 18.39
C PRO A 185 4.32 1.74 17.51
N THR A 186 3.91 2.90 18.03
CA THR A 186 2.89 3.77 17.39
C THR A 186 3.28 4.24 15.98
N TYR A 187 4.57 4.33 15.68
CA TYR A 187 5.04 4.69 14.33
C TYR A 187 4.61 3.67 13.26
N LEU A 188 4.35 2.40 13.62
CA LEU A 188 3.82 1.39 12.72
C LEU A 188 2.37 1.70 12.34
N ALA A 189 1.51 2.01 13.32
CA ALA A 189 0.13 2.42 13.07
C ALA A 189 0.07 3.75 12.30
N ALA A 190 0.96 4.70 12.61
CA ALA A 190 1.09 5.95 11.85
C ALA A 190 1.49 5.70 10.39
N ALA A 191 2.38 4.73 10.13
CA ALA A 191 2.71 4.32 8.77
C ALA A 191 1.49 3.74 8.03
N GLY A 192 0.76 2.81 8.65
CA GLY A 192 -0.46 2.27 8.04
C GLY A 192 -1.52 3.33 7.80
N PHE A 193 -1.66 4.29 8.70
CA PHE A 193 -2.56 5.43 8.49
C PHE A 193 -2.13 6.28 7.29
N GLY A 194 -0.83 6.53 7.11
CA GLY A 194 -0.30 7.20 5.92
C GLY A 194 -0.64 6.46 4.61
N ASP A 195 -0.60 5.13 4.65
CA ASP A 195 -0.98 4.25 3.54
C ASP A 195 -2.50 4.28 3.27
N CYS A 196 -3.33 4.49 4.29
CA CYS A 196 -4.78 4.72 4.11
C CYS A 196 -5.10 6.12 3.57
N LEU A 197 -4.38 7.15 4.05
CA LEU A 197 -4.64 8.56 3.76
C LEU A 197 -4.43 8.88 2.26
N CYS A 198 -3.64 8.07 1.55
CA CYS A 198 -3.36 8.23 0.12
C CYS A 198 -4.61 8.11 -0.78
N ARG A 199 -5.69 7.48 -0.28
CA ARG A 199 -6.91 7.19 -1.03
C ARG A 199 -7.42 8.40 -1.82
N SER A 200 -7.39 9.60 -1.24
CA SER A 200 -7.88 10.83 -1.90
C SER A 200 -7.09 11.20 -3.14
N VAL A 201 -5.77 11.25 -3.02
CA VAL A 201 -4.88 11.66 -4.12
C VAL A 201 -4.81 10.57 -5.20
N ALA A 202 -4.90 9.29 -4.79
CA ALA A 202 -4.96 8.16 -5.71
C ALA A 202 -6.27 8.16 -6.51
N GLN A 203 -7.42 8.41 -5.87
CA GLN A 203 -8.70 8.51 -6.56
C GLN A 203 -8.73 9.67 -7.56
N ILE A 204 -8.14 10.82 -7.21
CA ILE A 204 -8.02 11.98 -8.10
C ILE A 204 -7.21 11.62 -9.35
N ASP A 205 -6.01 11.06 -9.17
CA ASP A 205 -5.15 10.65 -10.29
C ASP A 205 -5.83 9.59 -11.17
N TRP A 206 -6.47 8.59 -10.54
CA TRP A 206 -7.07 7.48 -11.28
C TRP A 206 -8.30 7.90 -12.08
N TRP A 207 -9.19 8.70 -11.47
CA TRP A 207 -10.34 9.26 -12.17
C TRP A 207 -9.90 10.21 -13.27
N MET A 208 -8.91 11.07 -13.01
CA MET A 208 -8.35 11.97 -14.04
C MET A 208 -7.83 11.18 -15.24
N SER A 209 -7.02 10.15 -15.00
CA SER A 209 -6.49 9.27 -16.05
C SER A 209 -7.62 8.64 -16.86
N HIS A 210 -8.67 8.15 -16.20
CA HIS A 210 -9.83 7.57 -16.87
C HIS A 210 -10.55 8.57 -17.77
N ARG A 211 -10.80 9.79 -17.29
CA ARG A 211 -11.57 10.81 -18.01
C ARG A 211 -10.83 11.37 -19.23
N LEU A 212 -9.51 11.46 -19.15
CA LEU A 212 -8.67 12.02 -20.22
C LEU A 212 -8.17 10.97 -21.21
N LEU A 213 -7.82 9.77 -20.73
CA LEU A 213 -7.15 8.74 -21.53
C LEU A 213 -7.98 7.47 -21.74
N GLY A 214 -9.16 7.37 -21.11
CA GLY A 214 -10.01 6.18 -21.19
C GLY A 214 -9.43 4.95 -20.50
N THR A 215 -8.52 5.13 -19.54
CA THR A 215 -7.95 4.02 -18.74
C THR A 215 -9.04 3.36 -17.88
N ALA A 216 -8.82 2.12 -17.44
CA ALA A 216 -9.79 1.43 -16.58
C ALA A 216 -10.00 2.21 -15.28
N TYR A 217 -11.22 2.25 -14.76
CA TYR A 217 -11.57 2.81 -13.44
C TYR A 217 -12.63 1.94 -12.78
N HIS A 218 -12.45 1.68 -11.49
CA HIS A 218 -13.41 0.96 -10.67
C HIS A 218 -13.69 1.76 -9.41
N GLN A 219 -14.96 2.07 -9.17
CA GLN A 219 -15.46 2.71 -7.96
C GLN A 219 -15.52 1.73 -6.79
N VAL A 220 -15.64 0.42 -7.07
CA VAL A 220 -15.87 -0.59 -6.04
C VAL A 220 -14.89 -0.58 -4.85
N PRO A 221 -13.56 -0.37 -5.01
CA PRO A 221 -12.66 -0.34 -3.87
C PRO A 221 -12.92 0.83 -2.93
N PHE A 222 -13.39 1.96 -3.44
CA PHE A 222 -13.75 3.12 -2.63
C PHE A 222 -15.07 2.89 -1.89
N LEU A 223 -16.06 2.26 -2.54
CA LEU A 223 -17.38 2.01 -1.94
C LEU A 223 -17.31 1.10 -0.71
N ILE A 224 -16.46 0.08 -0.75
CA ILE A 224 -16.38 -0.90 0.35
C ILE A 224 -15.70 -0.34 1.60
N GLN A 225 -14.88 0.71 1.48
CA GLN A 225 -14.10 1.28 2.59
C GLN A 225 -14.56 2.68 3.05
N GLU A 226 -15.45 3.36 2.31
CA GLU A 226 -15.85 4.75 2.54
C GLU A 226 -16.21 5.07 4.00
N LYS A 227 -17.02 4.21 4.64
CA LYS A 227 -17.45 4.42 6.03
C LYS A 227 -16.35 4.17 7.04
N ASP A 228 -15.52 3.17 6.77
CA ASP A 228 -14.40 2.81 7.63
C ASP A 228 -13.31 3.87 7.58
N GLU A 229 -13.10 4.48 6.42
CA GLU A 229 -12.19 5.60 6.26
C GLU A 229 -12.65 6.82 7.05
N ALA A 230 -13.94 7.18 6.98
CA ALA A 230 -14.49 8.27 7.77
C ALA A 230 -14.31 8.00 9.28
N ALA A 231 -14.64 6.79 9.74
CA ALA A 231 -14.51 6.41 11.14
C ALA A 231 -13.05 6.34 11.61
N LEU A 232 -12.11 5.92 10.75
CA LEU A 232 -10.67 5.95 10.99
C LEU A 232 -10.16 7.39 11.13
N ASN A 233 -10.53 8.28 10.21
CA ASN A 233 -10.11 9.69 10.23
C ASN A 233 -10.60 10.42 11.50
N GLU A 234 -11.82 10.15 11.95
CA GLU A 234 -12.34 10.67 13.23
C GLU A 234 -11.51 10.23 14.45
N ARG A 235 -10.82 9.08 14.34
CA ARG A 235 -10.05 8.44 15.41
C ARG A 235 -8.54 8.54 15.22
N ALA A 236 -8.06 9.24 14.20
CA ALA A 236 -6.64 9.28 13.85
C ALA A 236 -5.72 9.58 15.06
N ALA A 237 -6.08 10.57 15.88
CA ALA A 237 -5.33 10.95 17.08
C ALA A 237 -5.17 9.81 18.09
N LYS A 238 -6.18 8.93 18.19
CA LYS A 238 -6.20 7.83 19.14
C LYS A 238 -5.24 6.68 18.78
N LEU A 239 -4.75 6.63 17.53
CA LEU A 239 -3.71 5.66 17.14
C LEU A 239 -2.43 5.88 17.93
N ALA A 240 -2.08 7.14 18.23
CA ALA A 240 -0.93 7.49 19.05
C ALA A 240 -1.15 7.17 20.55
N GLU A 241 -2.39 6.90 20.95
CA GLU A 241 -2.80 6.59 22.33
C GLU A 241 -2.96 5.08 22.57
N HIS A 242 -2.53 4.23 21.61
CA HIS A 242 -2.69 2.77 21.66
C HIS A 242 -4.17 2.33 21.77
N ASP A 243 -5.09 3.08 21.19
CA ASP A 243 -6.53 2.77 21.24
C ASP A 243 -6.87 1.57 20.33
N ILE A 244 -7.52 0.56 20.92
CA ILE A 244 -7.91 -0.69 20.23
C ILE A 244 -8.94 -0.41 19.14
N GLU A 245 -9.90 0.48 19.37
CA GLU A 245 -10.96 0.78 18.41
C GLU A 245 -10.40 1.47 17.17
N ALA A 246 -9.48 2.42 17.35
CA ALA A 246 -8.78 3.10 16.27
C ALA A 246 -7.93 2.11 15.44
N ASN A 247 -7.23 1.18 16.09
CA ASN A 247 -6.51 0.10 15.40
C ASN A 247 -7.47 -0.84 14.64
N GLY A 248 -8.65 -1.11 15.18
CA GLY A 248 -9.69 -1.90 14.51
C GLY A 248 -10.14 -1.26 13.20
N TYR A 249 -10.42 0.05 13.20
CA TYR A 249 -10.74 0.78 11.97
C TYR A 249 -9.55 0.87 11.01
N LEU A 250 -8.31 1.01 11.52
CA LEU A 250 -7.10 0.99 10.70
C LEU A 250 -7.00 -0.33 9.92
N TYR A 251 -7.14 -1.47 10.60
CA TYR A 251 -7.12 -2.77 9.94
C TYR A 251 -8.28 -2.97 8.98
N ARG A 252 -9.48 -2.47 9.30
CA ARG A 252 -10.61 -2.55 8.36
C ARG A 252 -10.30 -1.83 7.06
N VAL A 253 -9.81 -0.59 7.11
CA VAL A 253 -9.45 0.17 5.90
C VAL A 253 -8.31 -0.50 5.13
N LEU A 254 -7.23 -0.92 5.81
CA LEU A 254 -6.11 -1.62 5.17
C LEU A 254 -6.56 -2.91 4.47
N THR A 255 -7.42 -3.70 5.14
CA THR A 255 -7.97 -4.95 4.60
C THR A 255 -8.86 -4.71 3.39
N LEU A 256 -9.80 -3.76 3.50
CA LEU A 256 -10.72 -3.44 2.41
C LEU A 256 -9.98 -2.86 1.20
N CYS A 257 -8.91 -2.09 1.42
CA CYS A 257 -8.02 -1.63 0.35
C CYS A 257 -7.37 -2.83 -0.38
N GLY A 258 -6.84 -3.82 0.34
CA GLY A 258 -6.27 -5.02 -0.29
C GLY A 258 -7.31 -5.90 -1.01
N LEU A 259 -8.52 -6.03 -0.45
CA LEU A 259 -9.64 -6.70 -1.14
C LEU A 259 -10.03 -5.97 -2.45
N GLY A 260 -9.90 -4.64 -2.48
CA GLY A 260 -10.05 -3.85 -3.71
C GLY A 260 -9.12 -4.29 -4.85
N ILE A 261 -7.88 -4.71 -4.53
CA ILE A 261 -6.95 -5.28 -5.52
C ILE A 261 -7.48 -6.62 -6.03
N SER A 262 -8.02 -7.46 -5.13
CA SER A 262 -8.58 -8.76 -5.50
C SER A 262 -9.77 -8.63 -6.44
N PHE A 263 -10.56 -7.56 -6.33
CA PHE A 263 -11.71 -7.32 -7.21
C PHE A 263 -11.34 -6.74 -8.57
N THR A 264 -10.34 -5.85 -8.61
CA THR A 264 -10.04 -5.05 -9.81
C THR A 264 -8.85 -5.59 -10.60
N GLY A 265 -7.98 -6.40 -9.97
CA GLY A 265 -6.71 -6.85 -10.54
C GLY A 265 -5.66 -5.75 -10.66
N VAL A 266 -5.93 -4.55 -10.15
CA VAL A 266 -5.03 -3.39 -10.18
C VAL A 266 -4.98 -2.71 -8.82
N SER A 267 -3.95 -1.91 -8.57
CA SER A 267 -3.76 -1.20 -7.29
C SER A 267 -4.08 0.30 -7.35
N ASN A 268 -4.64 0.79 -8.46
CA ASN A 268 -4.81 2.23 -8.71
C ASN A 268 -5.64 2.97 -7.66
N HIS A 269 -6.57 2.30 -6.97
CA HIS A 269 -7.39 2.92 -5.92
C HIS A 269 -6.60 3.36 -4.67
N GLY A 270 -5.39 2.86 -4.50
CA GLY A 270 -4.52 3.21 -3.39
C GLY A 270 -3.04 3.23 -3.78
N SER A 271 -2.71 3.44 -5.05
CA SER A 271 -1.30 3.52 -5.51
C SER A 271 -1.19 4.25 -6.85
N MET A 272 -1.02 5.56 -6.82
CA MET A 272 -0.77 6.43 -7.98
C MET A 272 0.52 7.24 -7.79
N GLY A 273 0.52 8.57 -8.00
CA GLY A 273 1.73 9.38 -7.97
C GLY A 273 2.44 9.37 -6.61
N GLU A 274 1.68 9.33 -5.52
CA GLU A 274 2.22 9.30 -4.16
C GLU A 274 3.02 8.02 -3.86
N HIS A 275 2.53 6.87 -4.33
CA HIS A 275 3.26 5.62 -4.24
C HIS A 275 4.49 5.61 -5.15
N GLN A 276 4.45 6.26 -6.32
CA GLN A 276 5.63 6.39 -7.16
C GLN A 276 6.74 7.17 -6.45
N ILE A 277 6.42 8.26 -5.73
CA ILE A 277 7.40 9.01 -4.93
C ILE A 277 8.02 8.09 -3.86
N SER A 278 7.20 7.35 -3.10
CA SER A 278 7.71 6.37 -2.11
C SER A 278 8.59 5.31 -2.76
N HIS A 279 8.16 4.69 -3.87
CA HIS A 279 8.98 3.69 -4.56
C HIS A 279 10.30 4.25 -5.08
N TYR A 280 10.33 5.51 -5.54
CA TYR A 280 11.57 6.14 -5.97
C TYR A 280 12.56 6.27 -4.80
N ILE A 281 12.06 6.64 -3.62
CA ILE A 281 12.87 6.70 -2.39
C ILE A 281 13.44 5.32 -2.08
N ASP A 282 12.58 4.30 -1.99
CA ASP A 282 12.97 2.93 -1.67
C ASP A 282 14.00 2.36 -2.66
N CYS A 283 13.94 2.73 -3.94
CA CYS A 283 14.81 2.17 -4.98
C CYS A 283 16.13 2.93 -5.15
N PHE A 284 16.15 4.25 -4.96
CA PHE A 284 17.26 5.09 -5.44
C PHE A 284 17.92 5.96 -4.36
N ALA A 285 17.42 5.94 -3.12
CA ALA A 285 18.07 6.67 -2.03
C ALA A 285 19.44 6.07 -1.70
N GLY A 286 19.60 4.74 -1.80
CA GLY A 286 20.83 4.03 -1.43
C GLY A 286 21.21 4.31 0.03
N GLU A 287 22.47 4.66 0.29
CA GLU A 287 22.95 5.04 1.63
C GLU A 287 22.26 6.29 2.20
N ARG A 288 21.59 7.09 1.37
CA ARG A 288 20.80 8.25 1.81
C ARG A 288 19.44 7.84 2.39
N HIS A 289 19.04 6.57 2.28
CA HIS A 289 17.75 6.10 2.77
C HIS A 289 17.72 6.13 4.30
N PRO A 290 16.81 6.89 4.94
CA PRO A 290 16.76 7.02 6.41
C PRO A 290 16.17 5.81 7.14
N GLY A 291 16.02 4.66 6.46
CA GLY A 291 15.32 3.48 7.00
C GLY A 291 13.82 3.70 7.26
N THR A 292 13.17 4.64 6.56
CA THR A 292 11.73 4.93 6.73
C THR A 292 10.84 3.79 6.28
N LEU A 293 9.64 3.70 6.87
CA LEU A 293 8.62 2.73 6.48
C LEU A 293 7.86 3.20 5.24
N HIS A 294 7.43 2.26 4.40
CA HIS A 294 6.63 2.53 3.21
C HIS A 294 5.44 3.46 3.47
N GLY A 295 4.57 3.11 4.41
CA GLY A 295 3.39 3.91 4.73
C GLY A 295 3.71 5.33 5.25
N THR A 296 4.85 5.53 5.92
CA THR A 296 5.30 6.88 6.29
C THR A 296 5.72 7.72 5.08
N GLN A 297 6.41 7.11 4.11
CA GLN A 297 6.77 7.77 2.85
C GLN A 297 5.52 8.11 2.04
N VAL A 298 4.58 7.16 1.92
CA VAL A 298 3.30 7.33 1.23
C VAL A 298 2.48 8.45 1.86
N GLY A 299 2.43 8.55 3.20
CA GLY A 299 1.74 9.64 3.90
C GLY A 299 2.27 11.03 3.52
N VAL A 300 3.59 11.22 3.52
CA VAL A 300 4.21 12.50 3.13
C VAL A 300 4.06 12.77 1.63
N ALA A 301 4.27 11.76 0.80
CA ALA A 301 4.06 11.85 -0.65
C ALA A 301 2.61 12.20 -1.01
N SER A 302 1.64 11.74 -0.21
CA SER A 302 0.23 12.10 -0.38
C SER A 302 0.00 13.58 -0.11
N LEU A 303 0.71 14.19 0.85
CA LEU A 303 0.66 15.63 1.05
C LEU A 303 1.26 16.40 -0.13
N THR A 304 2.35 15.90 -0.73
CA THR A 304 2.93 16.47 -1.96
C THR A 304 1.94 16.42 -3.12
N MET A 305 1.33 15.25 -3.37
CA MET A 305 0.33 15.10 -4.42
C MET A 305 -0.89 15.98 -4.18
N ALA A 306 -1.38 16.05 -2.94
CA ALA A 306 -2.51 16.90 -2.60
C ALA A 306 -2.20 18.39 -2.84
N ARG A 307 -0.99 18.87 -2.53
CA ARG A 307 -0.57 20.25 -2.86
C ARG A 307 -0.56 20.50 -4.36
N LEU A 308 0.02 19.59 -5.15
CA LEU A 308 0.08 19.71 -6.60
C LEU A 308 -1.33 19.73 -7.22
N GLN A 309 -2.14 18.74 -6.86
CA GLN A 309 -3.51 18.59 -7.35
C GLN A 309 -4.36 19.81 -6.95
N GLN A 310 -4.31 20.25 -5.68
CA GLN A 310 -5.05 21.43 -5.22
C GLN A 310 -4.63 22.70 -5.96
N ALA A 311 -3.32 22.91 -6.18
CA ALA A 311 -2.82 24.06 -6.91
C ALA A 311 -3.30 24.09 -8.37
N MET A 312 -3.26 22.95 -9.06
CA MET A 312 -3.72 22.86 -10.45
C MET A 312 -5.25 22.99 -10.55
N LEU A 313 -6.00 22.35 -9.65
CA LEU A 313 -7.46 22.41 -9.62
C LEU A 313 -8.00 23.77 -9.13
N ALA A 314 -7.16 24.64 -8.56
CA ALA A 314 -7.54 26.02 -8.23
C ALA A 314 -7.77 26.87 -9.49
N SER A 315 -7.05 26.62 -10.58
CA SER A 315 -7.16 27.37 -11.84
C SER A 315 -8.41 26.98 -12.64
N ASP A 316 -9.13 27.97 -13.17
CA ASP A 316 -10.23 27.74 -14.13
C ASP A 316 -9.74 27.39 -15.55
N GLN A 317 -8.46 27.63 -15.84
CA GLN A 317 -7.82 27.21 -17.08
C GLN A 317 -6.98 25.96 -16.84
N PRO A 318 -7.05 24.95 -17.73
CA PRO A 318 -6.19 23.79 -17.61
C PRO A 318 -4.73 24.15 -17.87
N PRO A 319 -3.78 23.36 -17.36
CA PRO A 319 -2.39 23.43 -17.80
C PRO A 319 -2.28 23.09 -19.28
N LEU A 320 -1.29 23.69 -19.96
CA LEU A 320 -0.97 23.39 -21.35
C LEU A 320 0.24 22.44 -21.39
N VAL A 321 0.02 21.18 -21.73
CA VAL A 321 1.11 20.19 -21.83
C VAL A 321 1.83 20.28 -23.18
N LYS A 322 3.08 19.85 -23.21
CA LYS A 322 3.90 19.72 -24.43
C LYS A 322 4.29 18.26 -24.64
N ALA A 323 4.98 17.98 -25.75
CA ALA A 323 5.59 16.67 -25.96
C ALA A 323 6.47 16.29 -24.74
N THR A 324 6.32 15.06 -24.27
CA THR A 324 7.04 14.55 -23.10
C THR A 324 8.53 14.54 -23.41
N LYS A 325 9.31 15.22 -22.57
CA LYS A 325 10.76 15.20 -22.67
C LYS A 325 11.31 13.95 -21.99
N ILE A 326 12.11 13.21 -22.72
CA ILE A 326 12.76 12.00 -22.23
C ILE A 326 14.26 12.18 -22.41
N ASP A 327 15.02 12.03 -21.33
CA ASP A 327 16.48 12.03 -21.31
C ASP A 327 16.99 10.68 -20.82
N PRO A 328 17.26 9.72 -21.73
CA PRO A 328 17.74 8.40 -21.34
C PRO A 328 19.08 8.43 -20.60
N ASP A 329 19.96 9.38 -20.92
CA ASP A 329 21.29 9.46 -20.30
C ASP A 329 21.17 9.92 -18.84
N ASP A 330 20.27 10.87 -18.54
CA ASP A 330 19.94 11.24 -17.16
C ASP A 330 19.30 10.09 -16.37
N MET A 331 18.38 9.34 -16.98
CA MET A 331 17.78 8.17 -16.35
C MET A 331 18.84 7.12 -15.99
N VAL A 332 19.78 6.84 -16.90
CA VAL A 332 20.91 5.90 -16.66
C VAL A 332 21.78 6.38 -15.49
N ARG A 333 22.04 7.69 -15.41
CA ARG A 333 22.82 8.30 -14.32
C ARG A 333 22.18 8.10 -12.94
N ARG A 334 20.84 8.12 -12.85
CA ARG A 334 20.11 7.98 -11.58
C ARG A 334 19.77 6.53 -11.22
N MET A 335 19.45 5.68 -12.19
CA MET A 335 18.81 4.38 -11.95
C MET A 335 19.68 3.16 -12.27
N SER A 336 20.88 3.34 -12.82
CA SER A 336 21.67 2.31 -13.54
C SER A 336 21.11 1.96 -14.93
N PRO A 337 21.94 1.45 -15.86
CA PRO A 337 21.50 1.15 -17.23
C PRO A 337 20.34 0.15 -17.32
N ALA A 338 20.35 -0.91 -16.52
CA ALA A 338 19.36 -1.98 -16.61
C ALA A 338 17.97 -1.53 -16.13
N VAL A 339 17.90 -0.78 -15.02
CA VAL A 339 16.63 -0.26 -14.49
C VAL A 339 16.14 0.91 -15.34
N ALA A 340 17.03 1.79 -15.79
CA ALA A 340 16.67 2.90 -16.67
C ALA A 340 16.01 2.41 -17.97
N ALA A 341 16.49 1.30 -18.55
CA ALA A 341 15.86 0.70 -19.73
C ALA A 341 14.41 0.24 -19.44
N GLN A 342 14.17 -0.41 -18.30
CA GLN A 342 12.82 -0.84 -17.90
C GLN A 342 11.89 0.36 -17.65
N CYS A 343 12.38 1.38 -16.93
CA CYS A 343 11.62 2.60 -16.67
C CYS A 343 11.32 3.36 -17.97
N LEU A 344 12.27 3.40 -18.91
CA LEU A 344 12.09 4.02 -20.21
C LEU A 344 11.00 3.32 -21.03
N ASP A 345 10.93 2.00 -20.99
CA ASP A 345 9.87 1.22 -21.65
C ASP A 345 8.49 1.51 -21.06
N GLU A 346 8.40 1.71 -19.74
CA GLU A 346 7.16 2.13 -19.06
C GLU A 346 6.78 3.58 -19.36
N LEU A 347 7.73 4.52 -19.32
CA LEU A 347 7.51 5.94 -19.59
C LEU A 347 7.02 6.16 -21.03
N LYS A 348 7.62 5.47 -22.01
CA LYS A 348 7.22 5.57 -23.43
C LYS A 348 5.74 5.21 -23.67
N LYS A 349 5.14 4.35 -22.85
CA LYS A 349 3.73 3.94 -22.99
C LYS A 349 2.74 5.08 -22.69
N LYS A 350 3.18 6.11 -21.97
CA LYS A 350 2.38 7.30 -21.61
C LYS A 350 2.97 8.63 -22.09
N ALA A 351 4.08 8.59 -22.83
CA ALA A 351 4.74 9.78 -23.35
C ALA A 351 3.95 10.35 -24.53
N PHE A 352 3.82 11.68 -24.57
CA PHE A 352 3.22 12.39 -25.68
C PHE A 352 4.27 12.83 -26.71
N ASP A 353 4.00 12.61 -27.99
CA ASP A 353 4.60 13.41 -29.06
C ASP A 353 3.84 14.73 -29.23
N GLU A 354 4.26 15.59 -30.17
CA GLU A 354 3.63 16.89 -30.42
C GLU A 354 2.14 16.78 -30.80
N ASN A 355 1.78 15.76 -31.58
CA ASN A 355 0.39 15.56 -32.02
C ASN A 355 -0.48 15.04 -30.87
N ALA A 356 0.03 14.08 -30.09
CA ALA A 356 -0.63 13.54 -28.92
C ALA A 356 -0.81 14.62 -27.84
N ALA A 357 0.19 15.48 -27.63
CA ALA A 357 0.10 16.61 -26.71
C ALA A 357 -0.98 17.63 -27.17
N ALA A 358 -1.03 17.95 -28.46
CA ALA A 358 -2.07 18.82 -29.01
C ALA A 358 -3.48 18.24 -28.81
N ALA A 359 -3.69 16.95 -29.16
CA ALA A 359 -4.96 16.26 -28.96
C ALA A 359 -5.35 16.17 -27.48
N PHE A 360 -4.38 15.90 -26.60
CA PHE A 360 -4.60 15.87 -25.15
C PHE A 360 -5.01 17.26 -24.63
N ASN A 361 -4.37 18.33 -25.07
CA ASN A 361 -4.74 19.70 -24.68
C ASN A 361 -6.16 20.08 -25.12
N GLU A 362 -6.57 19.72 -26.35
CA GLU A 362 -7.93 19.94 -26.83
C GLU A 362 -8.94 19.21 -25.93
N ARG A 363 -8.69 17.92 -25.66
CA ARG A 363 -9.53 17.12 -24.78
C ARG A 363 -9.58 17.68 -23.36
N LEU A 364 -8.42 18.03 -22.81
CA LEU A 364 -8.31 18.59 -21.46
C LEU A 364 -9.11 19.89 -21.37
N GLN A 365 -8.96 20.80 -22.33
CA GLN A 365 -9.72 22.06 -22.40
C GLN A 365 -11.23 21.83 -22.46
N GLU A 366 -11.68 20.86 -23.25
CA GLU A 366 -13.09 20.50 -23.37
C GLU A 366 -13.67 20.04 -22.02
N VAL A 367 -12.99 19.13 -21.32
CA VAL A 367 -13.54 18.50 -20.11
C VAL A 367 -13.20 19.22 -18.81
N TRP A 368 -12.23 20.14 -18.82
CA TRP A 368 -11.67 20.74 -17.60
C TRP A 368 -12.70 21.29 -16.60
N PRO A 369 -13.75 22.04 -17.02
CA PRO A 369 -14.72 22.56 -16.06
C PRO A 369 -15.45 21.45 -15.29
N THR A 370 -15.88 20.40 -15.99
CA THR A 370 -16.58 19.26 -15.39
C THR A 370 -15.62 18.38 -14.60
N LEU A 371 -14.45 18.08 -15.17
CA LEU A 371 -13.41 17.27 -14.51
C LEU A 371 -12.99 17.90 -13.18
N ARG A 372 -12.80 19.22 -13.13
CA ARG A 372 -12.49 19.93 -11.87
C ARG A 372 -13.58 19.77 -10.82
N GLN A 373 -14.84 19.82 -11.20
CA GLN A 373 -15.95 19.64 -10.27
C GLN A 373 -15.96 18.21 -9.72
N GLU A 374 -15.80 17.21 -10.59
CA GLU A 374 -15.70 15.79 -10.22
C GLU A 374 -14.53 15.57 -9.25
N LEU A 375 -13.31 16.00 -9.60
CA LEU A 375 -12.10 15.78 -8.80
C LEU A 375 -12.14 16.50 -7.44
N LYS A 376 -12.74 17.69 -7.37
CA LYS A 376 -12.91 18.42 -6.09
C LYS A 376 -13.80 17.68 -5.10
N GLN A 377 -14.68 16.77 -5.55
CA GLN A 377 -15.52 15.96 -4.65
C GLN A 377 -14.72 14.86 -3.94
N PHE A 378 -13.61 14.39 -4.51
CA PHE A 378 -12.75 13.36 -3.90
C PHE A 378 -11.68 13.94 -2.97
N MET A 379 -11.42 15.23 -3.10
CA MET A 379 -10.32 15.95 -2.47
C MET A 379 -10.54 16.10 -0.96
N VAL A 380 -9.57 15.64 -0.18
CA VAL A 380 -9.39 16.04 1.21
C VAL A 380 -8.43 17.24 1.20
N PRO A 381 -8.78 18.39 1.81
CA PRO A 381 -7.90 19.56 1.82
C PRO A 381 -6.53 19.25 2.43
N VAL A 382 -5.46 19.82 1.88
CA VAL A 382 -4.07 19.56 2.34
C VAL A 382 -3.92 19.79 3.84
N GLY A 383 -4.49 20.88 4.37
CA GLY A 383 -4.42 21.18 5.81
C GLY A 383 -5.12 20.15 6.69
N GLU A 384 -6.18 19.50 6.19
CA GLU A 384 -6.85 18.41 6.90
C GLU A 384 -6.03 17.12 6.86
N MET A 385 -5.45 16.78 5.70
CA MET A 385 -4.53 15.64 5.60
C MET A 385 -3.31 15.81 6.54
N GLN A 386 -2.74 17.02 6.61
CA GLN A 386 -1.65 17.34 7.54
C GLN A 386 -2.08 17.18 9.00
N ARG A 387 -3.27 17.69 9.36
CA ARG A 387 -3.82 17.57 10.70
C ARG A 387 -3.99 16.11 11.10
N LEU A 388 -4.59 15.30 10.22
CA LEU A 388 -4.83 13.88 10.44
C LEU A 388 -3.51 13.12 10.62
N LEU A 389 -2.58 13.24 9.66
CA LEU A 389 -1.30 12.52 9.71
C LEU A 389 -0.45 12.91 10.93
N LYS A 390 -0.39 14.22 11.25
CA LYS A 390 0.31 14.69 12.45
C LYS A 390 -0.31 14.16 13.73
N SER A 391 -1.64 14.01 13.77
CA SER A 391 -2.33 13.53 14.97
C SER A 391 -2.01 12.06 15.30
N THR A 392 -1.62 11.25 14.31
CA THR A 392 -1.15 9.87 14.56
C THR A 392 0.30 9.81 15.04
N GLY A 393 1.01 10.94 15.12
CA GLY A 393 2.45 10.99 15.30
C GLY A 393 3.27 10.71 14.03
N GLY A 394 2.63 10.66 12.86
CA GLY A 394 3.31 10.45 11.57
C GLY A 394 4.01 11.72 11.06
N PRO A 395 5.06 11.58 10.24
CA PRO A 395 5.76 12.71 9.64
C PRO A 395 4.91 13.41 8.58
N ILE A 396 5.08 14.73 8.43
CA ILE A 396 4.33 15.55 7.45
C ILE A 396 5.23 16.26 6.42
N SER A 397 6.54 16.00 6.43
CA SER A 397 7.53 16.61 5.53
C SER A 397 8.69 15.67 5.24
N ALA A 398 9.49 15.94 4.21
CA ALA A 398 10.65 15.12 3.89
C ALA A 398 11.76 15.27 4.96
N ALA A 399 11.90 16.46 5.53
CA ALA A 399 12.75 16.71 6.70
C ALA A 399 12.37 15.81 7.90
N GLU A 400 11.09 15.65 8.20
CA GLU A 400 10.62 14.75 9.27
C GLU A 400 10.79 13.27 8.93
N LEU A 401 10.80 12.89 7.64
CA LEU A 401 11.21 11.55 7.21
C LEU A 401 12.73 11.31 7.37
N GLY A 402 13.53 12.37 7.53
CA GLY A 402 14.99 12.28 7.46
C GLY A 402 15.53 12.10 6.04
N THR A 403 14.68 12.26 5.01
CA THR A 403 15.09 12.17 3.61
C THR A 403 15.73 13.50 3.18
N PRO A 404 16.94 13.51 2.59
CA PRO A 404 17.55 14.75 2.10
C PRO A 404 16.64 15.49 1.13
N ALA A 405 16.46 16.80 1.34
CA ALA A 405 15.50 17.59 0.57
C ALA A 405 15.78 17.60 -0.93
N ASP A 406 17.05 17.63 -1.34
CA ASP A 406 17.47 17.51 -2.73
C ASP A 406 17.03 16.19 -3.36
N PHE A 407 17.22 15.08 -2.64
CA PHE A 407 16.79 13.76 -3.11
C PHE A 407 15.27 13.60 -3.10
N TYR A 408 14.55 14.13 -2.11
CA TYR A 408 13.09 14.11 -2.13
C TYR A 408 12.52 14.86 -3.34
N ARG A 409 13.11 16.01 -3.69
CA ARG A 409 12.74 16.77 -4.90
C ARG A 409 13.01 15.98 -6.16
N GLU A 410 14.15 15.30 -6.22
CA GLU A 410 14.47 14.37 -7.31
C GLU A 410 13.39 13.29 -7.43
N ALA A 411 12.97 12.69 -6.30
CA ALA A 411 11.90 11.69 -6.28
C ALA A 411 10.56 12.26 -6.80
N VAL A 412 10.17 13.47 -6.38
CA VAL A 412 8.96 14.13 -6.87
C VAL A 412 8.99 14.34 -8.39
N VAL A 413 10.12 14.77 -8.94
CA VAL A 413 10.26 15.03 -10.38
C VAL A 413 10.28 13.74 -11.19
N HIS A 414 11.04 12.74 -10.74
CA HIS A 414 11.41 11.61 -11.58
C HIS A 414 10.67 10.30 -11.28
N CYS A 415 9.90 10.22 -10.19
CA CYS A 415 9.13 9.00 -9.88
C CYS A 415 8.13 8.59 -10.97
N ARG A 416 7.62 9.56 -11.75
CA ARG A 416 6.72 9.33 -12.88
C ARG A 416 7.35 8.45 -13.97
N GLU A 417 8.67 8.37 -14.04
CA GLU A 417 9.40 7.59 -15.04
C GLU A 417 9.33 6.08 -14.76
N MET A 418 9.02 5.67 -13.54
CA MET A 418 9.17 4.27 -13.11
C MET A 418 8.09 3.32 -13.64
N ARG A 419 6.88 3.82 -13.94
CA ARG A 419 5.70 2.99 -14.24
C ARG A 419 4.75 3.70 -15.20
N ASN A 420 4.04 2.92 -16.03
CA ASN A 420 2.93 3.41 -16.84
C ASN A 420 1.69 3.71 -15.98
N ARG A 421 1.79 4.75 -15.16
CA ARG A 421 0.70 5.35 -14.38
C ARG A 421 0.65 6.84 -14.70
N PHE A 422 -0.45 7.29 -15.30
CA PHE A 422 -0.65 8.69 -15.64
C PHE A 422 -1.29 9.42 -14.45
N SER A 423 -0.63 10.47 -13.97
CA SER A 423 -0.97 11.20 -12.74
C SER A 423 -0.85 12.72 -12.95
N PHE A 424 -1.21 13.52 -11.94
CA PHE A 424 -0.95 14.96 -11.99
C PHE A 424 0.54 15.32 -12.10
N LEU A 425 1.47 14.42 -11.71
CA LEU A 425 2.90 14.62 -11.94
C LEU A 425 3.24 14.64 -13.43
N ASP A 426 2.57 13.82 -14.24
CA ASP A 426 2.78 13.79 -15.69
C ASP A 426 2.34 15.09 -16.35
N ILE A 427 1.15 15.58 -15.99
CA ILE A 427 0.63 16.84 -16.49
C ILE A 427 1.54 18.01 -16.06
N ALA A 428 1.98 18.03 -14.80
CA ALA A 428 2.86 19.08 -14.29
C ALA A 428 4.23 19.08 -14.97
N ALA A 429 4.81 17.90 -15.23
CA ALA A 429 6.09 17.76 -15.93
C ALA A 429 5.98 18.25 -17.37
N ASP A 430 4.98 17.76 -18.11
CA ASP A 430 4.82 18.07 -19.52
C ASP A 430 4.32 19.51 -19.75
N ALA A 431 3.74 20.16 -18.73
CA ALA A 431 3.46 21.61 -18.70
C ALA A 431 4.67 22.48 -18.29
N GLY A 432 5.79 21.87 -17.84
CA GLY A 432 6.99 22.57 -17.40
C GLY A 432 6.85 23.25 -16.04
N MET A 433 6.03 22.69 -15.15
CA MET A 433 5.72 23.22 -13.82
C MET A 433 6.29 22.37 -12.68
N LEU A 434 6.64 21.11 -12.94
CA LEU A 434 6.94 20.13 -11.88
C LEU A 434 8.24 20.45 -11.12
N GLU A 435 9.30 20.85 -11.80
CA GLU A 435 10.58 21.19 -11.17
C GLU A 435 10.43 22.41 -10.26
N ASP A 436 9.70 23.42 -10.72
CA ASP A 436 9.40 24.64 -9.96
C ASP A 436 8.54 24.34 -8.73
N PHE A 437 7.55 23.46 -8.87
CA PHE A 437 6.75 22.95 -7.77
C PHE A 437 7.63 22.18 -6.76
N ALA A 438 8.45 21.25 -7.24
CA ALA A 438 9.31 20.43 -6.41
C ALA A 438 10.29 21.28 -5.58
N ARG A 439 10.79 22.41 -6.07
CA ARG A 439 11.63 23.32 -5.25
C ARG A 439 10.97 23.78 -3.95
N GLY A 440 9.64 23.81 -3.89
CA GLY A 440 8.87 24.13 -2.69
C GLY A 440 8.71 22.97 -1.70
N GLU A 441 9.06 21.76 -2.10
CA GLU A 441 9.01 20.55 -1.27
C GLU A 441 10.27 20.46 -0.40
N ALA A 442 10.09 20.09 0.87
CA ALA A 442 11.17 20.00 1.86
C ALA A 442 10.80 19.03 2.98
#